data_AF-A0A353C3T6-F1
#
_entry.id   AF-A0A353C3T6-F1
#
_cell.length_a   1.000
_cell.length_b   1.000
_cell.length_c   1.000
_cell.angle_alpha   90.00
_cell.angle_beta   90.00
_cell.angle_gamma   90.00
#
_symmetry.space_group_name_H-M   'P 1'
#
loop_
_entity.id
_entity.type
_entity.pdbx_description
1 polymer ?
#
loop_
_entity_poly.entity_id
_entity_poly.type
_entity_poly.pdbx_seq_one_letter_code
_entity_poly.pdbx_strand_id
1 'polypeptide(L)'
;KLVIEEGLKIRESWTKELQRQNHALLEKKLRNIVGLIDEVQLKGIKVDFQDDQPIKAVLKLKLLEPVSSTPENITIIRRKVVNAVQLLTNLSPDKIEVSWNG
;
A
#
# COMPACT_ATOMS: atom_id res chain seq x y z
N LYS A 1 0.73 0.49 42.75
CA LYS A 1 1.26 -0.36 41.66
C LYS A 1 0.22 -0.64 40.57
N LEU A 2 -1.05 -0.93 40.93
CA LEU A 2 -2.18 -1.14 39.98
C LEU A 2 -2.36 -0.03 38.93
N VAL A 3 -2.28 1.25 39.33
CA VAL A 3 -2.47 2.41 38.42
C VAL A 3 -1.45 2.45 37.28
N ILE A 4 -0.19 2.06 37.53
CA ILE A 4 0.87 2.08 36.51
C ILE A 4 0.64 0.95 35.49
N GLU A 5 0.25 -0.23 35.95
CA GLU A 5 -0.03 -1.39 35.09
C GLU A 5 -1.28 -1.16 34.22
N GLU A 6 -2.34 -0.58 34.78
CA GLU A 6 -3.54 -0.20 34.02
C GLU A 6 -3.24 0.90 33.01
N GLY A 7 -2.46 1.92 33.40
CA GLY A 7 -2.02 2.98 32.49
C GLY A 7 -1.19 2.46 31.31
N LEU A 8 -0.31 1.47 31.55
CA LEU A 8 0.47 0.83 30.49
C LEU A 8 -0.42 0.06 29.49
N LYS A 9 -1.42 -0.68 29.98
CA LYS A 9 -2.37 -1.40 29.12
C LYS A 9 -3.19 -0.46 28.25
N ILE A 10 -3.67 0.65 28.83
CA ILE A 10 -4.42 1.67 28.08
C ILE A 10 -3.52 2.30 27.01
N ARG A 11 -2.29 2.67 27.35
CA ARG A 11 -1.32 3.20 26.39
C ARG A 11 -1.07 2.23 25.25
N GLU A 12 -0.83 0.95 25.54
CA GLU A 12 -0.63 -0.06 24.51
C GLU A 12 -1.85 -0.21 23.58
N SER A 13 -3.06 -0.16 24.13
CA SER A 13 -4.30 -0.21 23.35
C SER A 13 -4.42 0.99 22.42
N TRP A 14 -4.18 2.20 22.91
CA TRP A 14 -4.24 3.42 22.10
C TRP A 14 -3.17 3.44 21.01
N THR A 15 -1.94 3.04 21.34
CA THR A 15 -0.85 2.95 20.35
C THR A 15 -1.22 1.98 19.21
N LYS A 16 -1.77 0.81 19.54
CA LYS A 16 -2.19 -0.18 18.53
C LYS A 16 -3.30 0.35 17.62
N GLU A 17 -4.29 1.05 18.18
CA GLU A 17 -5.38 1.60 17.38
C GLU A 17 -4.91 2.76 16.50
N LEU A 18 -4.05 3.65 17.01
CA LEU A 18 -3.43 4.71 16.21
C LEU A 18 -2.60 4.14 15.05
N GLN A 19 -1.79 3.11 15.30
CA GLN A 19 -1.03 2.41 14.26
C GLN A 19 -1.95 1.82 13.19
N ARG A 20 -3.01 1.11 13.61
CA ARG A 20 -3.99 0.54 12.69
C ARG A 20 -4.66 1.60 11.82
N GLN A 21 -5.03 2.75 12.38
CA GLN A 21 -5.61 3.86 11.63
C GLN A 21 -4.60 4.46 10.64
N ASN A 22 -3.34 4.60 11.03
CA ASN A 22 -2.27 5.06 10.15
C ASN A 22 -2.05 4.10 8.97
N HIS A 23 -2.05 2.78 9.23
CA HIS A 23 -1.93 1.75 8.18
C HIS A 23 -3.09 1.83 7.19
N ALA A 24 -4.32 1.90 7.68
CA ALA A 24 -5.51 2.04 6.85
C ALA A 24 -5.51 3.35 6.04
N LEU A 25 -5.03 4.45 6.64
CA LEU A 25 -4.89 5.73 5.96
C LEU A 25 -3.86 5.67 4.83
N LEU A 26 -2.71 5.01 5.06
CA LEU A 26 -1.69 4.82 4.03
C LEU A 26 -2.24 4.01 2.85
N GLU A 27 -2.91 2.88 3.11
CA GLU A 27 -3.53 2.06 2.07
C GLU A 27 -4.59 2.85 1.29
N LYS A 28 -5.39 3.69 1.96
CA LYS A 28 -6.36 4.58 1.31
C LYS A 28 -5.68 5.61 0.41
N LYS A 29 -4.60 6.25 0.87
CA LYS A 29 -3.83 7.21 0.07
C LYS A 29 -3.23 6.54 -1.16
N LEU A 30 -2.63 5.36 -0.99
CA LEU A 30 -2.07 4.58 -2.10
C LEU A 30 -3.16 4.19 -3.11
N ARG A 31 -4.35 3.77 -2.62
CA ARG A 31 -5.49 3.47 -3.49
C ARG A 31 -5.89 4.68 -4.33
N ASN A 32 -5.93 5.86 -3.73
CA ASN A 32 -6.28 7.09 -4.44
C ASN A 32 -5.24 7.42 -5.50
N ILE A 33 -3.95 7.41 -5.17
CA ILE A 33 -2.88 7.76 -6.14
C ILE A 33 -2.80 6.74 -7.28
N VAL A 34 -2.82 5.45 -6.98
CA VAL A 34 -2.78 4.41 -8.01
C VAL A 34 -4.05 4.44 -8.87
N GLY A 35 -5.19 4.83 -8.28
CA GLY A 35 -6.45 5.04 -9.01
C GLY A 35 -6.43 6.22 -9.98
N LEU A 36 -5.42 7.10 -9.95
CA LEU A 36 -5.23 8.16 -10.94
C LEU A 36 -4.50 7.68 -12.20
N ILE A 37 -4.08 6.41 -12.25
CA ILE A 37 -3.42 5.83 -13.43
C ILE A 37 -4.53 5.32 -14.35
N ASP A 38 -4.83 6.08 -15.40
CA ASP A 38 -5.94 5.84 -16.32
C ASP A 38 -5.92 4.44 -16.97
N GLU A 39 -4.73 3.84 -17.10
CA GLU A 39 -4.55 2.54 -17.75
C GLU A 39 -4.97 1.34 -16.89
N VAL A 40 -5.21 1.53 -15.58
CA VAL A 40 -5.47 0.42 -14.65
C VAL A 40 -6.64 0.67 -13.71
N GLN A 41 -7.27 -0.43 -13.33
CA GLN A 41 -8.18 -0.49 -12.21
C GLN A 41 -7.52 -1.24 -11.05
N LEU A 42 -7.39 -0.57 -9.90
CA LEU A 42 -6.92 -1.20 -8.67
C LEU A 42 -8.00 -2.09 -8.07
N LYS A 43 -7.73 -3.40 -7.96
CA LYS A 43 -8.62 -4.41 -7.39
C LYS A 43 -8.36 -4.67 -5.91
N GLY A 44 -7.10 -4.55 -5.50
CA GLY A 44 -6.71 -4.76 -4.12
C GLY A 44 -5.35 -4.16 -3.84
N ILE A 45 -5.18 -3.67 -2.63
CA ILE A 45 -3.91 -3.21 -2.11
C ILE A 45 -3.75 -3.76 -0.71
N LYS A 46 -2.55 -4.24 -0.40
CA LYS A 46 -2.15 -4.64 0.93
C LYS A 46 -0.73 -4.16 1.20
N VAL A 47 -0.52 -3.55 2.35
CA VAL A 47 0.82 -3.17 2.82
C VAL A 47 1.14 -3.97 4.07
N ASP A 48 2.28 -4.66 4.07
CA ASP A 48 2.79 -5.34 5.25
C ASP A 48 3.71 -4.37 6.00
N PHE A 49 3.59 -4.37 7.33
CA PHE A 49 4.30 -3.44 8.23
C PHE A 49 5.18 -4.21 9.23
N GLN A 50 6.33 -3.64 9.54
CA GLN A 50 7.18 -4.06 10.65
C GLN A 50 7.60 -2.80 11.40
N ASP A 51 7.43 -2.79 12.73
CA ASP A 51 7.75 -1.63 13.58
C ASP A 51 7.13 -0.31 13.06
N ASP A 52 5.88 -0.39 12.59
CA ASP A 52 5.12 0.73 11.99
C ASP A 52 5.66 1.25 10.64
N GLN A 53 6.70 0.63 10.10
CA GLN A 53 7.25 0.94 8.78
C GLN A 53 6.75 -0.04 7.73
N PRO A 54 6.31 0.44 6.54
CA PRO A 54 6.01 -0.42 5.41
C PRO A 54 7.25 -1.23 5.00
N ILE A 55 7.12 -2.55 4.87
CA ILE A 55 8.21 -3.44 4.41
C ILE A 55 7.91 -4.14 3.09
N LYS A 56 6.63 -4.26 2.72
CA LYS A 56 6.18 -4.85 1.46
C LYS A 56 4.85 -4.24 1.04
N ALA A 57 4.66 -4.02 -0.25
CA ALA A 57 3.37 -3.65 -0.82
C ALA A 57 2.98 -4.64 -1.92
N VAL A 58 1.74 -5.11 -1.88
CA VAL A 58 1.15 -5.99 -2.91
C VAL A 58 -0.05 -5.30 -3.52
N LEU A 59 0.00 -5.08 -4.82
CA LEU A 59 -1.05 -4.44 -5.60
C LEU A 59 -1.61 -5.44 -6.62
N LYS A 60 -2.93 -5.56 -6.64
CA LYS A 60 -3.68 -6.34 -7.63
C LYS A 60 -4.34 -5.37 -8.61
N LEU A 61 -3.93 -5.42 -9.87
CA LEU A 61 -4.38 -4.52 -10.92
C LEU A 61 -5.08 -5.29 -12.04
N LYS A 62 -6.00 -4.60 -12.71
CA LYS A 62 -6.58 -5.00 -13.99
C LYS A 62 -6.29 -3.91 -15.01
N LEU A 63 -5.80 -4.28 -16.20
CA LEU A 63 -5.63 -3.33 -17.31
C LEU A 63 -7.00 -2.91 -17.84
N LEU A 64 -7.15 -1.62 -18.15
CA LEU A 64 -8.35 -1.06 -18.77
C LEU A 64 -8.16 -0.98 -20.29
N GLU A 65 -9.21 -1.32 -21.05
CA GLU A 65 -9.22 -1.10 -22.49
C GLU A 65 -9.25 0.42 -22.78
N PRO A 66 -8.57 0.91 -23.84
CA PRO A 66 -7.99 0.16 -24.96
C PRO A 66 -6.50 -0.20 -24.78
N VAL A 67 -5.95 -0.15 -23.56
CA VAL A 67 -4.52 -0.34 -23.34
C VAL A 67 -4.09 -1.75 -23.73
N SER A 68 -3.21 -1.87 -24.72
CA SER A 68 -2.70 -3.16 -25.15
C SER A 68 -1.78 -3.75 -24.09
N SER A 69 -1.96 -5.04 -23.80
CA SER A 69 -1.17 -5.81 -22.82
C SER A 69 0.20 -6.21 -23.36
N THR A 70 0.83 -5.35 -24.16
CA THR A 70 2.19 -5.60 -24.65
C THR A 70 3.18 -5.56 -23.48
N PRO A 71 4.29 -6.32 -23.55
CA PRO A 71 5.31 -6.31 -22.49
C PRO A 71 5.85 -4.90 -22.17
N GLU A 72 5.95 -4.05 -23.19
CA GLU A 72 6.40 -2.66 -23.05
C GLU A 72 5.40 -1.81 -22.24
N ASN A 73 4.11 -1.85 -22.59
CA ASN A 73 3.08 -1.12 -21.87
C ASN A 73 2.96 -1.60 -20.42
N ILE A 74 2.98 -2.92 -20.20
CA ILE A 74 2.98 -3.50 -18.85
C ILE A 74 4.18 -2.97 -18.04
N THR A 75 5.35 -2.85 -18.66
CA THR A 75 6.56 -2.31 -18.01
C THR A 75 6.41 -0.84 -17.64
N ILE A 76 5.86 -0.02 -18.54
CA ILE A 76 5.62 1.41 -18.32
C ILE A 76 4.60 1.61 -17.18
N ILE A 77 3.49 0.90 -17.23
CA ILE A 77 2.43 0.99 -16.21
C ILE A 77 2.95 0.49 -14.85
N ARG A 78 3.69 -0.63 -14.84
CA ARG A 78 4.35 -1.12 -13.61
C ARG A 78 5.24 -0.04 -12.99
N ARG A 79 6.00 0.69 -13.82
CA ARG A 79 6.84 1.80 -13.35
C ARG A 79 6.02 2.93 -12.75
N LYS A 80 4.91 3.33 -13.38
CA LYS A 80 4.00 4.34 -12.83
C LYS A 80 3.45 3.93 -11.46
N VAL A 81 3.04 2.67 -11.33
CA VAL A 81 2.52 2.10 -10.07
C VAL A 81 3.61 2.07 -9.00
N VAL A 82 4.82 1.59 -9.33
CA VAL A 82 5.95 1.59 -8.39
C VAL A 82 6.27 3.01 -7.92
N ASN A 83 6.35 3.98 -8.84
CA ASN A 83 6.59 5.37 -8.49
C ASN A 83 5.50 5.92 -7.57
N ALA A 84 4.23 5.64 -7.85
CA ALA A 84 3.10 6.04 -7.01
C ALA A 84 3.20 5.49 -5.58
N VAL A 85 3.65 4.25 -5.42
CA VAL A 85 3.89 3.66 -4.10
C VAL A 85 5.06 4.33 -3.38
N GLN A 86 6.12 4.65 -4.11
CA GLN A 86 7.31 5.33 -3.57
C GLN A 86 7.07 6.80 -3.20
N LEU A 87 6.04 7.45 -3.75
CA LEU A 87 5.65 8.81 -3.29
C LEU A 87 5.16 8.83 -1.84
N LEU A 88 4.65 7.71 -1.34
CA LEU A 88 4.06 7.61 0.00
C LEU A 88 4.85 6.68 0.94
N THR A 89 5.85 5.97 0.43
CA THR A 89 6.60 4.95 1.18
C THR A 89 8.07 4.95 0.79
N ASN A 90 8.94 4.53 1.69
CA ASN A 90 10.37 4.33 1.40
C ASN A 90 10.67 2.92 0.85
N LEU A 91 9.66 2.23 0.31
CA LEU A 91 9.84 0.88 -0.21
C LEU A 91 10.72 0.90 -1.46
N SER A 92 11.71 0.01 -1.50
CA SER A 92 12.46 -0.25 -2.71
C SER A 92 11.60 -0.98 -3.76
N PRO A 93 11.87 -0.84 -5.07
CA PRO A 93 11.04 -1.43 -6.11
C PRO A 93 10.88 -2.95 -6.02
N ASP A 94 11.87 -3.67 -5.49
CA ASP A 94 11.85 -5.12 -5.27
C ASP A 94 10.87 -5.55 -4.15
N LYS A 95 10.46 -4.63 -3.28
CA LYS A 95 9.45 -4.86 -2.23
C LYS A 95 8.03 -4.50 -2.67
N ILE A 96 7.87 -4.07 -3.92
CA ILE A 96 6.58 -3.68 -4.51
C ILE A 96 6.19 -4.74 -5.54
N GLU A 97 5.24 -5.57 -5.14
CA GLU A 97 4.69 -6.64 -5.96
C GLU A 97 3.46 -6.13 -6.71
N VAL A 98 3.52 -6.17 -8.04
CA VAL A 98 2.39 -5.82 -8.91
C VAL A 98 1.93 -7.08 -9.61
N SER A 99 0.71 -7.49 -9.29
CA SER A 99 0.05 -8.65 -9.90
C SER A 99 -1.04 -8.18 -10.86
N TRP A 100 -1.09 -8.83 -12.01
CA TRP A 100 -2.05 -8.57 -13.08
C TRP A 100 -3.10 -9.68 -13.07
N ASN A 101 -4.34 -9.37 -13.46
CA ASN A 101 -5.50 -10.27 -13.40
C ASN A 101 -6.02 -10.51 -11.97
N GLY A 102 -6.26 -9.41 -11.25
CA GLY A 102 -7.01 -9.46 -9.98
C GLY A 102 -8.37 -10.14 -10.11
#